data_AF-A0AAW2RIQ9-F1
#
_entry.id   AF-A0AAW2RIQ9-F1
#
_cell.length_a   1.000
_cell.length_b   1.000
_cell.length_c   1.000
_cell.angle_alpha   90.00
_cell.angle_beta   90.00
_cell.angle_gamma   90.00
#
_symmetry.space_group_name_H-M   'P 1'
#
loop_
_entity.id
_entity.type
_entity.pdbx_description
1 polymer ?
#
loop_
_entity_poly.entity_id
_entity_poly.type
_entity_poly.pdbx_seq_one_letter_code
_entity_poly.pdbx_strand_id
1 'polypeptide(L)'
;MFLSSSSMKPTTGKIDPETVTVCCDDTGVEFIEARANARLRDVIQEQELDRFQKYLPVELLEGIYIGEGTLLMVQINFFECGGVAIGVCMSHLVADASSLVEFMNAWAATCRGENPKSAPEFGVMARYFPAQDLSDSNISPSLLMGNDKLVTKRFVFDEEKLAALKQAAATGDGSDVKDPTRVEAVSAFILKYFIENNLLDAKKSLVASHMVNIRSRASSYLENAFGNGCFLCAAELGHDQYSWPLPELVSKLRRAIRTIDDEYIRETEREDRYLSDLGTLCNLVSEEEADGFLFSSWCRFPTYEVDFGWGKPVWVCTTALLVNHLVILTSTRDGDGIEAWFNLLPDQLKSLENQFELIGITQEFKILSSSI
;
A
#
# COMPACT_ATOMS: atom_id res chain seq x y z
N MET A 1 -23.77 -13.17 -6.43
CA MET A 1 -23.68 -14.61 -6.08
C MET A 1 -22.43 -14.94 -5.25
N PHE A 2 -21.23 -14.41 -5.58
CA PHE A 2 -20.02 -14.62 -4.75
C PHE A 2 -20.05 -13.87 -3.40
N LEU A 3 -20.46 -12.61 -3.41
CA LEU A 3 -20.52 -11.78 -2.19
C LEU A 3 -21.53 -12.33 -1.17
N SER A 4 -22.55 -13.05 -1.64
CA SER A 4 -23.55 -13.72 -0.79
C SER A 4 -23.13 -15.13 -0.34
N SER A 5 -21.88 -15.55 -0.61
CA SER A 5 -21.36 -16.83 -0.11
C SER A 5 -21.08 -16.76 1.39
N SER A 6 -21.32 -17.86 2.12
CA SER A 6 -21.11 -17.91 3.57
C SER A 6 -19.67 -17.58 3.98
N SER A 7 -18.69 -17.78 3.09
CA SER A 7 -17.28 -17.52 3.33
C SER A 7 -16.88 -16.06 3.26
N MET A 8 -17.67 -15.14 2.69
CA MET A 8 -17.33 -13.71 2.59
C MET A 8 -18.32 -12.80 3.31
N LYS A 9 -19.25 -13.39 4.09
CA LYS A 9 -20.36 -12.71 4.75
C LYS A 9 -19.96 -11.43 5.52
N PRO A 10 -18.84 -11.37 6.25
CA PRO A 10 -18.49 -10.13 6.97
C PRO A 10 -18.23 -8.93 6.05
N THR A 11 -17.80 -9.16 4.80
CA THR A 11 -17.54 -8.07 3.84
C THR A 11 -18.80 -7.41 3.28
N THR A 12 -19.98 -8.01 3.51
CA THR A 12 -21.29 -7.49 3.06
C THR A 12 -22.10 -6.84 4.19
N GLY A 13 -21.47 -6.67 5.36
CA GLY A 13 -22.07 -6.01 6.51
C GLY A 13 -21.74 -4.52 6.57
N LYS A 14 -21.96 -3.94 7.75
CA LYS A 14 -21.61 -2.55 8.07
C LYS A 14 -20.78 -2.46 9.34
N ILE A 15 -19.94 -1.42 9.43
CA ILE A 15 -19.30 -1.03 10.70
C ILE A 15 -20.35 -0.35 11.57
N ASP A 16 -20.49 -0.85 12.80
CA ASP A 16 -21.14 -0.12 13.87
C ASP A 16 -20.14 0.92 14.43
N PRO A 17 -20.41 2.22 14.28
CA PRO A 17 -19.49 3.28 14.70
C PRO A 17 -19.35 3.39 16.22
N GLU A 18 -20.31 2.88 17.00
CA GLU A 18 -20.26 2.94 18.46
C GLU A 18 -19.36 1.85 19.05
N THR A 19 -19.48 0.63 18.52
CA THR A 19 -18.73 -0.53 19.01
C THR A 19 -17.47 -0.82 18.22
N VAL A 20 -17.30 -0.20 17.05
CA VAL A 20 -16.21 -0.47 16.09
C VAL A 20 -16.17 -1.97 15.72
N THR A 21 -17.35 -2.58 15.60
CA THR A 21 -17.51 -3.98 15.19
C THR A 21 -18.23 -4.08 13.84
N VAL A 22 -18.11 -5.24 13.19
CA VAL A 22 -18.81 -5.51 11.93
C VAL A 22 -20.12 -6.24 12.20
N CYS A 23 -21.22 -5.56 11.91
CA CYS A 23 -22.56 -6.15 11.89
C CYS A 23 -22.72 -6.97 10.60
N CYS A 24 -22.72 -8.31 10.71
CA CYS A 24 -22.92 -9.24 9.60
C CYS A 24 -24.41 -9.42 9.25
N ASP A 25 -25.07 -8.32 8.93
CA ASP A 25 -26.53 -8.21 8.72
C ASP A 25 -26.98 -8.44 7.27
N ASP A 26 -26.05 -8.77 6.37
CA ASP A 26 -26.30 -8.97 4.94
C ASP A 26 -26.91 -7.73 4.24
N THR A 27 -26.63 -6.51 4.73
CA THR A 27 -27.09 -5.27 4.08
C THR A 27 -26.63 -5.18 2.62
N GLY A 28 -25.51 -5.83 2.29
CA GLY A 28 -25.03 -6.00 0.94
C GLY A 28 -23.85 -5.11 0.60
N VAL A 29 -23.48 -5.13 -0.67
CA VAL A 29 -22.33 -4.38 -1.22
C VAL A 29 -22.87 -3.46 -2.29
N GLU A 30 -22.42 -2.20 -2.28
CA GLU A 30 -22.74 -1.27 -3.35
C GLU A 30 -22.01 -1.70 -4.63
N PHE A 31 -22.80 -1.92 -5.68
CA PHE A 31 -22.30 -2.41 -6.96
C PHE A 31 -22.82 -1.51 -8.08
N ILE A 32 -21.89 -0.79 -8.71
CA ILE A 32 -22.19 0.25 -9.71
C ILE A 32 -21.73 -0.24 -11.08
N GLU A 33 -22.60 -0.09 -12.08
CA GLU A 33 -22.23 -0.28 -13.48
C GLU A 33 -22.19 1.08 -14.19
N ALA A 34 -21.07 1.38 -14.85
CA ALA A 34 -20.83 2.64 -15.54
C ALA A 34 -20.36 2.41 -16.98
N ARG A 35 -20.66 3.38 -17.86
CA ARG A 35 -20.13 3.44 -19.23
C ARG A 35 -19.18 4.61 -19.37
N ALA A 36 -17.98 4.35 -19.87
CA ALA A 36 -16.97 5.35 -20.15
C ALA A 36 -16.96 5.68 -21.65
N ASN A 37 -17.23 6.94 -22.00
CA ASN A 37 -17.12 7.47 -23.37
C ASN A 37 -15.65 7.73 -23.74
N ALA A 38 -14.85 6.67 -23.69
CA ALA A 38 -13.43 6.68 -24.00
C ALA A 38 -12.98 5.25 -24.36
N ARG A 39 -11.80 5.11 -24.97
CA ARG A 39 -11.13 3.82 -25.11
C ARG A 39 -10.22 3.59 -23.90
N LEU A 40 -10.18 2.36 -23.40
CA LEU A 40 -9.34 2.01 -22.25
C LEU A 40 -7.86 2.33 -22.50
N ARG A 41 -7.37 2.08 -23.72
CA ARG A 41 -5.99 2.37 -24.11
C ARG A 41 -5.63 3.85 -23.94
N ASP A 42 -6.51 4.74 -24.35
CA ASP A 42 -6.25 6.18 -24.32
C ASP A 42 -6.15 6.65 -22.85
N VAL A 43 -7.04 6.14 -21.99
CA VAL A 43 -7.06 6.44 -20.55
C VAL A 43 -5.82 5.93 -19.82
N ILE A 44 -5.32 4.73 -20.16
CA ILE A 44 -4.09 4.20 -19.59
C ILE A 44 -2.86 4.99 -20.07
N GLN A 45 -2.87 5.50 -21.31
CA GLN A 45 -1.77 6.28 -21.87
C GLN A 45 -1.69 7.70 -21.32
N GLU A 46 -2.83 8.35 -21.10
CA GLU A 46 -2.91 9.71 -20.53
C GLU A 46 -2.35 9.77 -19.10
N GLN A 47 -2.54 8.72 -18.31
CA GLN A 47 -2.04 8.61 -16.92
C GLN A 47 -2.40 9.78 -15.99
N GLU A 48 -3.51 10.47 -16.27
CA GLU A 48 -4.06 11.49 -15.39
C GLU A 48 -4.73 10.81 -14.19
N LEU A 49 -3.95 10.51 -13.15
CA LEU A 49 -4.37 9.72 -11.98
C LEU A 49 -5.60 10.32 -11.27
N ASP A 50 -5.71 11.65 -11.24
CA ASP A 50 -6.88 12.36 -10.68
C ASP A 50 -8.17 11.96 -11.40
N ARG A 51 -8.09 11.66 -12.70
CA ARG A 51 -9.25 11.22 -13.48
C ARG A 51 -9.58 9.75 -13.26
N PHE A 52 -8.77 8.97 -12.55
CA PHE A 52 -9.14 7.60 -12.18
C PHE A 52 -10.13 7.53 -11.04
N GLN A 53 -10.29 8.62 -10.27
CA GLN A 53 -11.34 8.71 -9.25
C GLN A 53 -12.73 8.42 -9.83
N LYS A 54 -13.01 8.83 -11.08
CA LYS A 54 -14.30 8.58 -11.75
C LYS A 54 -14.59 7.10 -12.02
N TYR A 55 -13.58 6.23 -11.92
CA TYR A 55 -13.72 4.78 -12.10
C TYR A 55 -13.90 4.03 -10.77
N LEU A 56 -13.88 4.76 -9.65
CA LEU A 56 -14.15 4.23 -8.33
C LEU A 56 -15.61 4.50 -7.95
N PRO A 57 -16.22 3.62 -7.12
CA PRO A 57 -17.60 3.78 -6.64
C PRO A 57 -17.78 4.93 -5.63
N VAL A 58 -16.81 5.83 -5.51
CA VAL A 58 -16.75 6.80 -4.43
C VAL A 58 -16.09 8.09 -4.89
N GLU A 59 -16.72 9.22 -4.52
CA GLU A 59 -16.03 10.49 -4.51
C GLU A 59 -15.15 10.54 -3.26
N LEU A 60 -13.84 10.49 -3.44
CA LEU A 60 -12.85 10.65 -2.37
C LEU A 60 -12.85 12.10 -1.90
N LEU A 61 -13.92 12.52 -1.22
CA LEU A 61 -14.00 13.81 -0.52
C LEU A 61 -12.91 13.81 0.54
N GLU A 62 -11.89 14.64 0.35
CA GLU A 62 -10.78 14.76 1.30
C GLU A 62 -10.25 13.37 1.70
N GLY A 63 -10.15 12.45 0.72
CA GLY A 63 -9.49 11.14 0.81
C GLY A 63 -9.96 10.17 1.90
N ILE A 64 -11.00 10.50 2.64
CA ILE A 64 -11.63 9.62 3.63
C ILE A 64 -13.10 9.50 3.25
N TYR A 65 -13.45 8.37 2.63
CA TYR A 65 -14.85 8.01 2.53
C TYR A 65 -15.28 7.26 3.79
N ILE A 66 -15.91 8.00 4.70
CA ILE A 66 -16.72 7.43 5.76
C ILE A 66 -18.13 7.32 5.19
N GLY A 67 -18.37 6.34 4.31
CA GLY A 67 -19.74 5.92 4.02
C GLY A 67 -20.47 5.55 5.30
N GLU A 68 -21.78 5.36 5.25
CA GLU A 68 -22.63 4.92 6.38
C GLU A 68 -22.28 3.49 6.87
N GLY A 69 -21.05 3.29 7.36
CA GLY A 69 -20.47 2.01 7.75
C GLY A 69 -20.13 1.08 6.60
N THR A 70 -20.17 1.51 5.33
CA THR A 70 -19.96 0.64 4.15
C THR A 70 -18.55 0.06 4.11
N LEU A 71 -18.47 -1.27 4.03
CA LEU A 71 -17.20 -2.01 4.06
C LEU A 71 -16.55 -2.22 2.70
N LEU A 72 -17.37 -2.44 1.68
CA LEU A 72 -16.94 -2.80 0.34
C LEU A 72 -17.87 -2.12 -0.67
N MET A 73 -17.27 -1.57 -1.71
CA MET A 73 -17.97 -1.01 -2.86
C MET A 73 -17.22 -1.42 -4.12
N VAL A 74 -17.97 -1.65 -5.19
CA VAL A 74 -17.44 -2.08 -6.48
C VAL A 74 -18.07 -1.25 -7.59
N GLN A 75 -17.26 -0.79 -8.54
CA GLN A 75 -17.71 -0.18 -9.78
C GLN A 75 -17.11 -0.89 -10.99
N ILE A 76 -17.95 -1.34 -11.91
CA ILE A 76 -17.52 -1.88 -13.22
C ILE A 76 -17.73 -0.82 -14.29
N ASN A 77 -16.66 -0.48 -15.00
CA ASN A 77 -16.63 0.56 -16.02
C ASN A 77 -16.40 -0.07 -17.40
N PHE A 78 -17.39 0.01 -18.29
CA PHE A 78 -17.30 -0.49 -19.66
C PHE A 78 -16.88 0.62 -20.63
N PHE A 79 -15.80 0.39 -21.38
CA PHE A 79 -15.26 1.32 -22.37
C PHE A 79 -15.77 1.02 -23.78
N GLU A 80 -15.76 2.01 -24.68
CA GLU A 80 -16.25 1.88 -26.06
C GLU A 80 -15.51 0.80 -26.86
N CYS A 81 -14.24 0.57 -26.53
CA CYS A 81 -13.42 -0.46 -27.17
C CYS A 81 -13.63 -1.88 -26.61
N GLY A 82 -14.61 -2.08 -25.72
CA GLY A 82 -14.85 -3.35 -25.04
C GLY A 82 -13.93 -3.60 -23.84
N GLY A 83 -13.00 -2.69 -23.54
CA GLY A 83 -12.18 -2.74 -22.34
C GLY A 83 -13.02 -2.55 -21.07
N VAL A 84 -12.54 -3.07 -19.95
CA VAL A 84 -13.21 -2.99 -18.65
C VAL A 84 -12.22 -2.51 -17.59
N ALA A 85 -12.66 -1.58 -16.73
CA ALA A 85 -11.96 -1.25 -15.48
C ALA A 85 -12.86 -1.59 -14.29
N ILE A 86 -12.30 -2.30 -13.31
CA ILE A 86 -12.99 -2.69 -12.07
C ILE A 86 -12.38 -1.86 -10.94
N GLY A 87 -13.14 -0.89 -10.43
CA GLY A 87 -12.79 -0.11 -9.26
C GLY A 87 -13.32 -0.79 -8.00
N VAL A 88 -12.47 -0.96 -6.99
CA VAL A 88 -12.85 -1.60 -5.72
C VAL A 88 -12.36 -0.75 -4.56
N CYS A 89 -13.28 -0.43 -3.66
CA CYS A 89 -12.98 0.30 -2.44
C CYS A 89 -13.37 -0.59 -1.25
N MET A 90 -12.39 -0.90 -0.41
CA MET A 90 -12.58 -1.68 0.81
C MET A 90 -12.09 -0.87 1.99
N SER A 91 -12.89 -0.82 3.07
CA SER A 91 -12.52 -0.04 4.26
C SER A 91 -11.25 -0.60 4.89
N HIS A 92 -10.25 0.27 5.05
CA HIS A 92 -8.98 -0.11 5.66
C HIS A 92 -9.13 -0.47 7.15
N LEU A 93 -10.24 -0.09 7.80
CA LEU A 93 -10.56 -0.51 9.16
C LEU A 93 -10.70 -2.03 9.29
N VAL A 94 -11.16 -2.71 8.23
CA VAL A 94 -11.43 -4.15 8.26
C VAL A 94 -10.46 -4.99 7.43
N ALA A 95 -9.64 -4.39 6.57
CA ALA A 95 -8.80 -5.12 5.65
C ALA A 95 -7.54 -4.35 5.24
N ASP A 96 -6.43 -5.07 5.19
CA ASP A 96 -5.21 -4.59 4.53
C ASP A 96 -5.22 -4.96 3.02
N ALA A 97 -4.20 -4.49 2.30
CA ALA A 97 -4.04 -4.80 0.88
C ALA A 97 -3.92 -6.30 0.57
N SER A 98 -3.38 -7.11 1.49
CA SER A 98 -3.32 -8.56 1.31
C SER A 98 -4.73 -9.15 1.27
N SER A 99 -5.58 -8.75 2.23
CA SER A 99 -6.97 -9.19 2.32
C SER A 99 -7.80 -8.73 1.12
N LEU A 100 -7.59 -7.50 0.63
CA LEU A 100 -8.22 -7.00 -0.59
C LEU A 100 -7.85 -7.86 -1.81
N VAL A 101 -6.56 -8.17 -2.00
CA VAL A 101 -6.11 -8.95 -3.16
C VAL A 101 -6.57 -10.40 -3.06
N GLU A 102 -6.60 -10.99 -1.88
CA GLU A 102 -7.17 -12.32 -1.65
C GLU A 102 -8.67 -12.35 -2.00
N PHE A 103 -9.42 -11.36 -1.53
CA PHE A 103 -10.82 -11.18 -1.89
C PHE A 103 -11.02 -11.09 -3.41
N MET A 104 -10.21 -10.28 -4.10
CA MET A 104 -10.29 -10.14 -5.58
C MET A 104 -10.00 -11.46 -6.30
N ASN A 105 -8.98 -12.20 -5.87
CA ASN A 105 -8.64 -13.48 -6.46
C ASN A 105 -9.73 -14.54 -6.22
N ALA A 106 -10.31 -14.58 -5.02
CA ALA A 106 -11.41 -15.48 -4.68
C ALA A 106 -12.69 -15.13 -5.46
N TRP A 107 -12.98 -13.83 -5.63
CA TRP A 107 -14.09 -13.35 -6.44
C TRP A 107 -13.93 -13.75 -7.90
N ALA A 108 -12.76 -13.50 -8.47
CA ALA A 108 -12.43 -13.88 -9.84
C ALA A 108 -12.52 -15.39 -10.07
N ALA A 109 -11.97 -16.22 -9.16
CA ALA A 109 -12.07 -17.68 -9.22
C ALA A 109 -13.52 -18.16 -9.24
N THR A 110 -14.37 -17.59 -8.37
CA THR A 110 -15.78 -17.98 -8.32
C THR A 110 -16.54 -17.58 -9.58
N CYS A 111 -16.23 -16.43 -10.19
CA CYS A 111 -16.82 -16.06 -11.48
C CYS A 111 -16.48 -17.06 -12.59
N ARG A 112 -15.33 -17.74 -12.51
CA ARG A 112 -14.94 -18.83 -13.42
C ARG A 112 -15.54 -20.20 -13.05
N GLY A 113 -16.32 -20.29 -11.96
CA GLY A 113 -16.83 -21.56 -11.43
C GLY A 113 -15.77 -22.42 -10.75
N GLU A 114 -14.63 -21.83 -10.37
CA GLU A 114 -13.55 -22.49 -9.65
C GLU A 114 -13.67 -22.26 -8.14
N ASN A 115 -13.06 -23.15 -7.36
CA ASN A 115 -12.91 -22.91 -5.92
C ASN A 115 -11.76 -21.91 -5.67
N PRO A 116 -11.94 -20.90 -4.80
CA PRO A 116 -10.85 -20.06 -4.34
C PRO A 116 -9.66 -20.90 -3.81
N LYS A 117 -8.44 -20.41 -4.04
CA LYS A 117 -7.21 -21.10 -3.60
C LYS A 117 -7.09 -21.20 -2.08
N SER A 118 -7.58 -20.19 -1.38
CA SER A 118 -7.66 -20.10 0.07
C SER A 118 -9.06 -19.63 0.46
N ALA A 119 -9.52 -20.07 1.63
CA ALA A 119 -10.74 -19.56 2.25
C ALA A 119 -10.34 -18.56 3.34
N PRO A 120 -10.83 -17.31 3.30
CA PRO A 120 -10.49 -16.33 4.31
C PRO A 120 -11.00 -16.76 5.69
N GLU A 121 -10.15 -16.64 6.69
CA GLU A 121 -10.49 -16.93 8.08
C GLU A 121 -10.71 -15.62 8.84
N PHE A 122 -11.96 -15.30 9.12
CA PHE A 122 -12.34 -14.14 9.91
C PHE A 122 -12.16 -14.41 11.41
N GLY A 123 -11.78 -13.37 12.16
CA GLY A 123 -11.62 -13.43 13.62
C GLY A 123 -10.30 -14.04 14.09
N VAL A 124 -9.48 -14.62 13.21
CA VAL A 124 -8.14 -15.12 13.58
C VAL A 124 -7.25 -13.97 14.06
N MET A 125 -7.23 -12.84 13.36
CA MET A 125 -6.47 -11.66 13.80
C MET A 125 -6.92 -11.18 15.18
N ALA A 126 -8.23 -11.05 15.41
CA ALA A 126 -8.78 -10.62 16.71
C ALA A 126 -8.50 -11.61 17.86
N ARG A 127 -8.26 -12.89 17.55
CA ARG A 127 -7.90 -13.90 18.55
C ARG A 127 -6.47 -13.74 19.05
N TYR A 128 -5.53 -13.39 18.17
CA TYR A 128 -4.11 -13.19 18.53
C TYR A 128 -3.83 -11.75 18.96
N PHE A 129 -4.55 -10.78 18.42
CA PHE A 129 -4.43 -9.35 18.70
C PHE A 129 -5.81 -8.82 19.08
N PRO A 130 -6.26 -9.04 20.33
CA PRO A 130 -7.57 -8.59 20.78
C PRO A 130 -7.66 -7.06 20.77
N ALA A 131 -8.86 -6.54 20.51
CA ALA A 131 -9.11 -5.11 20.51
C ALA A 131 -8.78 -4.49 21.86
N GLN A 132 -8.14 -3.32 21.83
CA GLN A 132 -7.78 -2.55 23.02
C GLN A 132 -8.42 -1.17 22.96
N ASP A 133 -8.78 -0.65 24.13
CA ASP A 133 -9.18 0.74 24.26
C ASP A 133 -7.93 1.62 24.25
N LEU A 134 -7.78 2.39 23.17
CA LEU A 134 -6.67 3.31 22.95
C LEU A 134 -7.05 4.77 23.20
N SER A 135 -8.22 5.04 23.80
CA SER A 135 -8.73 6.40 24.03
C SER A 135 -7.79 7.27 24.87
N ASP A 136 -7.08 6.67 25.82
CA ASP A 136 -6.08 7.34 26.67
C ASP A 136 -4.64 7.26 26.11
N SER A 137 -4.46 6.69 24.91
CA SER A 137 -3.15 6.59 24.26
C SER A 137 -2.86 7.79 23.36
N ASN A 138 -1.59 7.99 23.06
CA ASN A 138 -1.11 8.97 22.08
C ASN A 138 -1.12 8.43 20.64
N ILE A 139 -1.59 7.19 20.43
CA ILE A 139 -1.61 6.54 19.12
C ILE A 139 -2.82 7.07 18.35
N SER A 140 -2.58 7.89 17.34
CA SER A 140 -3.64 8.35 16.44
C SER A 140 -3.25 8.17 14.97
N PRO A 141 -4.04 7.42 14.18
CA PRO A 141 -3.89 7.36 12.73
C PRO A 141 -3.97 8.73 12.05
N SER A 142 -4.64 9.71 12.67
CA SER A 142 -4.73 11.07 12.14
C SER A 142 -3.39 11.81 12.12
N LEU A 143 -2.38 11.36 12.88
CA LEU A 143 -1.04 11.99 12.88
C LEU A 143 -0.34 11.88 11.52
N LEU A 144 -0.69 10.86 10.73
CA LEU A 144 -0.16 10.67 9.38
C LEU A 144 -1.04 11.32 8.31
N MET A 145 -2.24 11.79 8.67
CA MET A 145 -3.21 12.38 7.76
C MET A 145 -3.20 13.89 7.92
N GLY A 146 -2.80 14.60 6.86
CA GLY A 146 -2.84 16.06 6.80
C GLY A 146 -4.08 16.57 6.06
N ASN A 147 -4.42 17.83 6.31
CA ASN A 147 -5.45 18.54 5.52
C ASN A 147 -4.89 19.13 4.20
N ASP A 148 -3.61 18.88 3.92
CA ASP A 148 -2.96 19.39 2.73
C ASP A 148 -3.48 18.72 1.47
N LYS A 149 -3.58 19.50 0.40
CA LYS A 149 -3.92 18.98 -0.92
C LYS A 149 -2.72 18.24 -1.51
N LEU A 150 -2.67 16.93 -1.31
CA LEU A 150 -1.65 16.07 -1.88
C LEU A 150 -1.92 15.78 -3.37
N VAL A 151 -0.86 15.51 -4.10
CA VAL A 151 -0.89 15.01 -5.48
C VAL A 151 -0.23 13.65 -5.51
N THR A 152 -0.84 12.73 -6.25
CA THR A 152 -0.31 11.39 -6.43
C THR A 152 0.39 11.28 -7.77
N LYS A 153 1.58 10.68 -7.77
CA LYS A 153 2.35 10.46 -9.00
C LYS A 153 3.02 9.09 -9.01
N ARG A 154 3.03 8.49 -10.20
CA ARG A 154 3.66 7.20 -10.47
C ARG A 154 5.01 7.39 -11.16
N PHE A 155 6.02 6.69 -10.68
CA PHE A 155 7.34 6.58 -11.32
C PHE A 155 7.71 5.10 -11.50
N VAL A 156 8.31 4.77 -12.64
CA VAL A 156 8.65 3.38 -13.00
C VAL A 156 10.16 3.16 -12.95
N PHE A 157 10.56 2.19 -12.12
CA PHE A 157 11.88 1.59 -12.11
C PHE A 157 11.80 0.30 -12.92
N ASP A 158 12.18 0.39 -14.20
CA ASP A 158 12.28 -0.78 -15.07
C ASP A 158 13.38 -1.75 -14.61
N GLU A 159 13.45 -2.92 -15.26
CA GLU A 159 14.39 -3.99 -14.91
C GLU A 159 15.84 -3.50 -14.86
N GLU A 160 16.28 -2.72 -15.86
CA GLU A 160 17.64 -2.21 -15.97
C GLU A 160 17.98 -1.27 -14.82
N LYS A 161 17.12 -0.28 -14.56
CA LYS A 161 17.30 0.68 -13.45
C LYS A 161 17.27 -0.02 -12.11
N LEU A 162 16.36 -0.98 -11.93
CA LEU A 162 16.25 -1.73 -10.70
C LEU A 162 17.48 -2.61 -10.46
N ALA A 163 18.02 -3.24 -11.50
CA ALA A 163 19.25 -4.03 -11.42
C ALA A 163 20.45 -3.14 -11.05
N ALA A 164 20.61 -2.00 -11.72
CA ALA A 164 21.66 -1.03 -11.42
C ALA A 164 21.55 -0.51 -9.98
N LEU A 165 20.34 -0.21 -9.52
CA LEU A 165 20.10 0.28 -8.17
C LEU A 165 20.41 -0.77 -7.10
N LYS A 166 19.97 -2.02 -7.31
CA LYS A 166 20.30 -3.14 -6.41
C LYS A 166 21.81 -3.38 -6.36
N GLN A 167 22.50 -3.27 -7.49
CA GLN A 167 23.95 -3.39 -7.55
C GLN A 167 24.63 -2.28 -6.73
N ALA A 168 24.26 -1.02 -6.96
CA ALA A 168 24.80 0.12 -6.23
C ALA A 168 24.56 0.02 -4.71
N ALA A 169 23.38 -0.48 -4.32
CA ALA A 169 23.03 -0.75 -2.93
C ALA A 169 23.86 -1.88 -2.29
N ALA A 170 24.37 -2.84 -3.07
CA ALA A 170 25.09 -4.00 -2.57
C ALA A 170 26.61 -3.76 -2.43
N THR A 171 27.20 -2.86 -3.23
CA THR A 171 28.66 -2.81 -3.45
C THR A 171 29.41 -1.66 -2.78
N GLY A 172 28.75 -0.78 -2.03
CA GLY A 172 29.43 0.36 -1.38
C GLY A 172 29.92 0.09 0.05
N ASP A 173 30.81 0.95 0.53
CA ASP A 173 31.30 0.95 1.92
C ASP A 173 30.13 1.13 2.90
N GLY A 174 30.13 0.38 4.01
CA GLY A 174 29.04 0.37 5.00
C GLY A 174 27.90 -0.62 4.70
N SER A 175 28.03 -1.45 3.66
CA SER A 175 27.05 -2.48 3.33
C SER A 175 27.17 -3.72 4.21
N ASP A 176 26.16 -3.96 5.07
CA ASP A 176 25.92 -5.28 5.68
C ASP A 176 25.05 -6.18 4.76
N VAL A 177 24.62 -5.65 3.62
CA VAL A 177 23.57 -6.20 2.77
C VAL A 177 24.09 -6.47 1.36
N LYS A 178 24.43 -7.74 1.09
CA LYS A 178 24.96 -8.17 -0.21
C LYS A 178 23.86 -8.41 -1.26
N ASP A 179 22.63 -8.58 -0.83
CA ASP A 179 21.49 -9.00 -1.64
C ASP A 179 20.25 -8.12 -1.37
N PRO A 180 20.32 -6.80 -1.59
CA PRO A 180 19.18 -5.91 -1.37
C PRO A 180 17.96 -6.39 -2.16
N THR A 181 16.80 -6.43 -1.52
CA THR A 181 15.54 -6.67 -2.21
C THR A 181 15.20 -5.45 -3.06
N ARG A 182 14.36 -5.65 -4.08
CA ARG A 182 13.88 -4.56 -4.92
C ARG A 182 13.16 -3.45 -4.14
N VAL A 183 12.43 -3.82 -3.09
CA VAL A 183 11.73 -2.88 -2.19
C VAL A 183 12.73 -2.07 -1.38
N GLU A 184 13.70 -2.72 -0.71
CA GLU A 184 14.72 -2.04 0.08
C GLU A 184 15.55 -1.07 -0.78
N ALA A 185 15.95 -1.50 -1.98
CA ALA A 185 16.76 -0.67 -2.88
C ALA A 185 16.01 0.60 -3.33
N VAL A 186 14.75 0.46 -3.77
CA VAL A 186 13.93 1.60 -4.20
C VAL A 186 13.58 2.51 -3.03
N SER A 187 13.17 1.98 -1.87
CA SER A 187 12.90 2.81 -0.69
C SER A 187 14.14 3.60 -0.24
N ALA A 188 15.30 2.95 -0.17
CA ALA A 188 16.55 3.62 0.22
C ALA A 188 16.97 4.70 -0.78
N PHE A 189 16.78 4.45 -2.08
CA PHE A 189 17.03 5.45 -3.12
C PHE A 189 16.14 6.68 -2.96
N ILE A 190 14.84 6.46 -2.73
CA ILE A 190 13.88 7.54 -2.50
C ILE A 190 14.27 8.36 -1.28
N LEU A 191 14.56 7.71 -0.14
CA LEU A 191 15.00 8.41 1.07
C LEU A 191 16.28 9.21 0.84
N LYS A 192 17.29 8.59 0.22
CA LYS A 192 18.55 9.27 -0.14
C LYS A 192 18.27 10.54 -0.94
N TYR A 193 17.40 10.44 -1.94
CA TYR A 193 17.03 11.56 -2.78
C TYR A 193 16.37 12.70 -1.98
N PHE A 194 15.40 12.39 -1.12
CA PHE A 194 14.73 13.39 -0.29
C PHE A 194 15.68 14.10 0.67
N ILE A 195 16.63 13.36 1.25
CA ILE A 195 17.67 13.91 2.13
C ILE A 195 18.60 14.84 1.34
N GLU A 196 19.19 14.37 0.24
CA GLU A 196 20.22 15.13 -0.51
C GLU A 196 19.66 16.38 -1.20
N ASN A 197 18.36 16.40 -1.48
CA ASN A 197 17.69 17.54 -2.10
C ASN A 197 16.96 18.45 -1.11
N ASN A 198 17.13 18.22 0.20
CA ASN A 198 16.50 19.01 1.28
C ASN A 198 14.98 19.16 1.09
N LEU A 199 14.29 18.07 0.75
CA LEU A 199 12.83 18.04 0.55
C LEU A 199 12.06 17.77 1.86
N LEU A 200 12.79 17.70 2.97
CA LEU A 200 12.33 17.46 4.34
C LEU A 200 12.80 18.63 5.23
N ASP A 201 12.23 18.76 6.43
CA ASP A 201 12.65 19.80 7.38
C ASP A 201 14.04 19.47 7.94
N ALA A 202 15.03 20.29 7.60
CA ALA A 202 16.41 20.12 8.05
C ALA A 202 16.59 20.23 9.59
N LYS A 203 15.57 20.66 10.32
CA LYS A 203 15.57 20.69 11.80
C LYS A 203 15.06 19.40 12.42
N LYS A 204 14.35 18.57 11.66
CA LYS A 204 13.68 17.34 12.13
C LYS A 204 14.51 16.10 11.77
N SER A 205 14.37 15.05 12.56
CA SER A 205 14.95 13.74 12.25
C SER A 205 14.08 13.10 11.19
N LEU A 206 14.55 12.02 10.57
CA LEU A 206 13.74 11.30 9.60
C LEU A 206 13.43 9.89 10.11
N VAL A 207 12.15 9.58 10.22
CA VAL A 207 11.66 8.26 10.58
C VAL A 207 11.15 7.58 9.33
N ALA A 208 11.97 6.70 8.77
CA ALA A 208 11.63 5.92 7.58
C ALA A 208 10.93 4.62 7.96
N SER A 209 9.65 4.52 7.63
CA SER A 209 8.78 3.43 8.08
C SER A 209 8.31 2.52 6.93
N HIS A 210 8.07 1.26 7.25
CA HIS A 210 7.55 0.25 6.33
C HIS A 210 6.39 -0.51 6.95
N MET A 211 5.31 -0.71 6.18
CA MET A 211 4.28 -1.69 6.54
C MET A 211 4.78 -3.10 6.23
N VAL A 212 4.73 -3.98 7.23
CA VAL A 212 5.22 -5.35 7.16
C VAL A 212 4.07 -6.33 7.36
N ASN A 213 3.79 -7.16 6.35
CA ASN A 213 2.84 -8.28 6.48
C ASN A 213 3.38 -9.33 7.48
N ILE A 214 2.58 -9.65 8.49
CA ILE A 214 2.96 -10.59 9.57
C ILE A 214 2.57 -12.03 9.27
N ARG A 215 1.67 -12.27 8.30
CA ARG A 215 1.05 -13.59 8.07
C ARG A 215 2.05 -14.71 7.79
N SER A 216 3.11 -14.41 7.03
CA SER A 216 4.17 -15.35 6.68
C SER A 216 5.38 -15.30 7.62
N ARG A 217 5.30 -14.47 8.67
CA ARG A 217 6.38 -14.28 9.65
C ARG A 217 6.06 -14.89 10.99
N ALA A 218 4.78 -14.94 11.36
CA ALA A 218 4.33 -15.59 12.56
C ALA A 218 4.43 -17.12 12.42
N SER A 219 4.87 -17.78 13.48
CA SER A 219 4.73 -19.24 13.64
C SER A 219 3.29 -19.66 13.91
N SER A 220 2.46 -18.75 14.41
CA SER A 220 1.01 -18.94 14.49
C SER A 220 0.40 -19.00 13.09
N TYR A 221 -0.65 -19.81 12.92
CA TYR A 221 -1.31 -19.97 11.63
C TYR A 221 -2.11 -18.71 11.28
N LEU A 222 -1.48 -17.81 10.52
CA LEU A 222 -2.07 -16.54 10.05
C LEU A 222 -2.20 -16.46 8.52
N GLU A 223 -1.83 -17.52 7.79
CA GLU A 223 -1.70 -17.49 6.33
C GLU A 223 -2.97 -17.03 5.61
N ASN A 224 -4.14 -17.51 6.05
CA ASN A 224 -5.45 -17.19 5.48
C ASN A 224 -6.25 -16.20 6.34
N ALA A 225 -5.63 -15.60 7.36
CA ALA A 225 -6.34 -14.72 8.27
C ALA A 225 -6.76 -13.43 7.55
N PHE A 226 -8.07 -13.19 7.46
CA PHE A 226 -8.61 -11.98 6.85
C PHE A 226 -8.54 -10.82 7.84
N GLY A 227 -8.16 -9.64 7.36
CA GLY A 227 -8.15 -8.41 8.15
C GLY A 227 -6.86 -7.61 8.04
N ASN A 228 -6.66 -6.67 8.95
CA ASN A 228 -5.37 -6.00 9.08
C ASN A 228 -4.36 -6.95 9.74
N GLY A 229 -3.46 -7.50 8.94
CA GLY A 229 -2.39 -8.42 9.35
C GLY A 229 -1.03 -7.85 9.01
N CYS A 230 -0.77 -6.62 9.45
CA CYS A 230 0.48 -5.93 9.20
C CYS A 230 0.87 -5.04 10.38
N PHE A 231 2.18 -4.91 10.60
CA PHE A 231 2.77 -4.00 11.59
C PHE A 231 3.66 -2.96 10.92
N LEU A 232 3.66 -1.75 11.47
CA LEU A 232 4.60 -0.71 11.12
C LEU A 232 5.96 -0.99 11.76
N CYS A 233 7.03 -0.94 10.97
CA CYS A 233 8.40 -0.87 11.48
C CYS A 233 9.05 0.45 11.06
N ALA A 234 10.04 0.93 11.81
CA ALA A 234 10.69 2.20 11.52
C ALA A 234 12.21 2.13 11.68
N ALA A 235 12.91 2.90 10.85
CA ALA A 235 14.33 3.20 10.97
C ALA A 235 14.49 4.70 11.22
N GLU A 236 15.10 5.06 12.35
CA GLU A 236 15.45 6.44 12.67
C GLU A 236 16.78 6.84 11.99
N LEU A 237 16.75 7.98 11.32
CA LEU A 237 17.86 8.61 10.64
C LEU A 237 18.13 9.95 11.34
N GLY A 238 19.32 10.04 11.95
CA GLY A 238 19.71 11.19 12.78
C GLY A 238 19.83 12.50 12.00
N HIS A 239 19.67 13.61 12.72
CA HIS A 239 19.68 14.98 12.20
C HIS A 239 21.04 15.47 11.67
N ASP A 240 22.13 14.85 12.10
CA ASP A 240 23.50 15.33 11.88
C ASP A 240 24.11 14.87 10.54
N GLN A 241 23.43 14.00 9.82
CA GLN A 241 23.91 13.42 8.57
C GLN A 241 23.20 14.03 7.35
N TYR A 242 23.84 15.06 6.77
CA TYR A 242 23.44 15.70 5.52
C TYR A 242 23.57 14.80 4.27
N SER A 243 24.15 13.61 4.41
CA SER A 243 24.25 12.62 3.34
C SER A 243 24.30 11.23 3.94
N TRP A 244 23.51 10.33 3.37
CA TRP A 244 23.51 8.91 3.71
C TRP A 244 23.92 8.09 2.49
N PRO A 245 24.95 7.22 2.59
CA PRO A 245 25.25 6.26 1.55
C PRO A 245 24.07 5.32 1.30
N LEU A 246 23.79 5.02 0.03
CA LEU A 246 22.69 4.12 -0.35
C LEU A 246 22.77 2.74 0.35
N PRO A 247 23.94 2.07 0.45
CA PRO A 247 24.05 0.79 1.15
C PRO A 247 23.75 0.87 2.65
N GLU A 248 24.05 1.99 3.28
CA GLU A 248 23.78 2.21 4.70
C GLU A 248 22.29 2.37 4.96
N LEU A 249 21.59 3.15 4.13
CA LEU A 249 20.13 3.26 4.17
C LEU A 249 19.45 1.92 3.97
N VAL A 250 19.90 1.13 2.99
CA VAL A 250 19.40 -0.24 2.78
C VAL A 250 19.62 -1.10 4.02
N SER A 251 20.80 -1.02 4.64
CA SER A 251 21.11 -1.79 5.85
C SER A 251 20.21 -1.39 7.01
N LYS A 252 19.95 -0.09 7.20
CA LYS A 252 19.01 0.42 8.22
C LYS A 252 17.58 -0.04 7.97
N LEU A 253 17.06 0.12 6.75
CA LEU A 253 15.72 -0.33 6.38
C LEU A 253 15.56 -1.83 6.57
N ARG A 254 16.56 -2.62 6.16
CA ARG A 254 16.52 -4.07 6.35
C ARG A 254 16.47 -4.46 7.82
N ARG A 255 17.28 -3.81 8.68
CA ARG A 255 17.24 -4.06 10.13
C ARG A 255 15.86 -3.78 10.69
N ALA A 256 15.28 -2.61 10.39
CA ALA A 256 13.92 -2.26 10.84
C ALA A 256 12.85 -3.26 10.35
N ILE A 257 12.87 -3.61 9.06
CA ILE A 257 11.94 -4.60 8.49
C ILE A 257 12.09 -5.98 9.13
N ARG A 258 13.33 -6.37 9.48
CA ARG A 258 13.61 -7.68 10.11
C ARG A 258 13.29 -7.70 11.61
N THR A 259 13.16 -6.54 12.26
CA THR A 259 12.67 -6.47 13.66
C THR A 259 11.30 -7.11 13.82
N ILE A 260 10.42 -7.00 12.81
CA ILE A 260 9.12 -7.66 12.81
C ILE A 260 9.29 -9.13 12.41
N ASP A 261 9.78 -9.95 13.31
CA ASP A 261 9.90 -11.39 13.15
C ASP A 261 8.92 -12.16 14.05
N ASP A 262 9.05 -13.48 14.07
CA ASP A 262 8.21 -14.36 14.88
C ASP A 262 8.34 -14.11 16.40
N GLU A 263 9.52 -13.69 16.87
CA GLU A 263 9.71 -13.34 18.28
C GLU A 263 8.97 -12.04 18.62
N TYR A 264 9.14 -11.01 17.81
CA TYR A 264 8.42 -9.74 17.95
C TYR A 264 6.90 -9.92 17.94
N ILE A 265 6.39 -10.76 17.04
CA ILE A 265 4.96 -11.04 16.93
C ILE A 265 4.45 -11.73 18.20
N ARG A 266 5.17 -12.73 18.72
CA ARG A 266 4.80 -13.41 19.97
C ARG A 266 4.86 -12.52 21.19
N GLU A 267 5.80 -11.58 21.25
CA GLU A 267 5.84 -10.58 22.31
C GLU A 267 4.66 -9.63 22.21
N THR A 268 4.28 -9.24 20.99
CA THR A 268 3.06 -8.45 20.76
C THR A 268 1.80 -9.19 21.21
N GLU A 269 1.69 -10.49 20.94
CA GLU A 269 0.56 -11.32 21.40
C GLU A 269 0.43 -11.39 22.94
N ARG A 270 1.52 -11.15 23.68
CA ARG A 270 1.57 -11.32 25.15
C ARG A 270 1.58 -10.02 25.93
N GLU A 271 2.30 -9.02 25.40
CA GLU A 271 2.69 -7.79 26.10
C GLU A 271 2.50 -6.54 25.22
N ASP A 272 1.84 -6.67 24.06
CA ASP A 272 1.50 -5.56 23.17
C ASP A 272 2.68 -4.68 22.75
N ARG A 273 3.85 -5.30 22.59
CA ARG A 273 5.09 -4.64 22.13
C ARG A 273 4.85 -3.71 20.94
N TYR A 274 4.06 -4.13 19.96
CA TYR A 274 3.70 -3.31 18.80
C TYR A 274 3.05 -1.97 19.18
N LEU A 275 2.09 -1.96 20.11
CA LEU A 275 1.42 -0.72 20.52
C LEU A 275 2.39 0.21 21.27
N SER A 276 3.29 -0.33 22.09
CA SER A 276 4.34 0.45 22.76
C SER A 276 5.29 1.12 21.74
N ASP A 277 5.77 0.37 20.76
CA ASP A 277 6.67 0.88 19.73
C ASP A 277 5.94 1.91 18.84
N LEU A 278 4.69 1.63 18.47
CA LEU A 278 3.85 2.55 17.70
C LEU A 278 3.58 3.85 18.46
N GLY A 279 3.30 3.79 19.76
CA GLY A 279 3.15 4.96 20.62
C GLY A 279 4.42 5.82 20.63
N THR A 280 5.59 5.20 20.70
CA THR A 280 6.87 5.94 20.64
C THR A 280 7.05 6.66 19.31
N LEU A 281 6.73 5.99 18.19
CA LEU A 281 6.77 6.59 16.85
C LEU A 281 5.77 7.74 16.70
N CYS A 282 4.54 7.57 17.21
CA CYS A 282 3.53 8.63 17.20
C CYS A 282 3.99 9.87 17.98
N ASN A 283 4.65 9.70 19.14
CA ASN A 283 5.20 10.82 19.92
C ASN A 283 6.24 11.61 19.11
N LEU A 284 7.23 10.92 18.53
CA LEU A 284 8.31 11.56 17.75
C LEU A 284 7.75 12.44 16.61
N VAL A 285 6.71 11.96 15.94
CA VAL A 285 6.05 12.73 14.86
C VAL A 285 5.19 13.87 15.42
N SER A 286 4.42 13.61 16.48
CA SER A 286 3.49 14.58 17.06
C SER A 286 4.19 15.76 17.75
N GLU A 287 5.36 15.53 18.32
CA GLU A 287 6.19 16.55 18.98
C GLU A 287 7.03 17.36 17.98
N GLU A 288 6.81 17.14 16.68
CA GLU A 288 7.54 17.76 15.58
C GLU A 288 9.06 17.49 15.63
N GLU A 289 9.49 16.43 16.30
CA GLU A 289 10.90 16.03 16.40
C GLU A 289 11.37 15.28 15.15
N ALA A 290 10.44 14.63 14.44
CA ALA A 290 10.72 13.83 13.25
C ALA A 290 9.73 14.07 12.10
N ASP A 291 10.24 14.08 10.87
CA ASP A 291 9.47 13.87 9.66
C ASP A 291 9.26 12.37 9.43
N GLY A 292 8.01 11.95 9.28
CA GLY A 292 7.65 10.56 8.97
C GLY A 292 7.63 10.31 7.46
N PHE A 293 8.30 9.25 7.00
CA PHE A 293 8.24 8.81 5.60
C PHE A 293 7.79 7.36 5.54
N LEU A 294 6.65 7.09 4.91
CA LEU A 294 6.00 5.78 4.97
C LEU A 294 6.05 5.05 3.63
N PHE A 295 6.48 3.79 3.67
CA PHE A 295 6.43 2.88 2.53
C PHE A 295 5.45 1.73 2.80
N SER A 296 4.61 1.41 1.82
CA SER A 296 3.82 0.19 1.80
C SER A 296 4.07 -0.57 0.51
N SER A 297 4.35 -1.87 0.59
CA SER A 297 4.71 -2.67 -0.58
C SER A 297 3.65 -3.73 -0.88
N TRP A 298 3.11 -3.67 -2.10
CA TRP A 298 2.19 -4.65 -2.66
C TRP A 298 2.91 -5.60 -3.64
N CYS A 299 4.24 -5.48 -3.75
CA CYS A 299 5.06 -6.18 -4.74
C CYS A 299 5.02 -7.72 -4.66
N ARG A 300 4.48 -8.31 -3.58
CA ARG A 300 4.35 -9.78 -3.45
C ARG A 300 2.91 -10.25 -3.51
N PHE A 301 1.95 -9.34 -3.64
CA PHE A 301 0.55 -9.72 -3.76
C PHE A 301 0.24 -10.08 -5.22
N PRO A 302 -0.54 -11.15 -5.46
CA PRO A 302 -0.85 -11.63 -6.81
C PRO A 302 -1.94 -10.77 -7.47
N THR A 303 -1.68 -9.47 -7.62
CA THR A 303 -2.63 -8.49 -8.18
C THR A 303 -2.90 -8.72 -9.66
N TYR A 304 -1.87 -9.10 -10.44
CA TYR A 304 -1.99 -9.41 -11.86
C TYR A 304 -2.51 -10.83 -12.16
N GLU A 305 -2.79 -11.64 -11.12
CA GLU A 305 -3.39 -12.97 -11.28
C GLU A 305 -4.92 -12.96 -11.25
N VAL A 306 -5.54 -11.80 -10.99
CA VAL A 306 -6.99 -11.61 -10.90
C VAL A 306 -7.62 -11.71 -12.31
N ASP A 307 -8.10 -12.89 -12.68
CA ASP A 307 -8.71 -13.17 -13.98
C ASP A 307 -10.20 -13.52 -13.85
N PHE A 308 -11.12 -12.67 -14.28
CA PHE A 308 -12.56 -12.98 -14.12
C PHE A 308 -13.11 -14.00 -15.14
N GLY A 309 -12.25 -14.57 -16.00
CA GLY A 309 -12.60 -15.48 -17.09
C GLY A 309 -12.39 -14.89 -18.49
N TRP A 310 -11.98 -13.63 -18.56
CA TRP A 310 -11.70 -12.90 -19.81
C TRP A 310 -10.25 -12.40 -19.91
N GLY A 311 -9.37 -12.93 -19.07
CA GLY A 311 -7.94 -12.63 -19.07
C GLY A 311 -7.49 -11.81 -17.87
N LYS A 312 -6.17 -11.83 -17.66
CA LYS A 312 -5.48 -11.11 -16.58
C LYS A 312 -5.47 -9.59 -16.81
N PRO A 313 -5.31 -8.77 -15.75
CA PRO A 313 -5.29 -7.32 -15.87
C PRO A 313 -4.16 -6.85 -16.79
N VAL A 314 -4.46 -5.87 -17.63
CA VAL A 314 -3.44 -5.17 -18.43
C VAL A 314 -2.67 -4.15 -17.60
N TRP A 315 -3.28 -3.65 -16.53
CA TRP A 315 -2.68 -2.74 -15.56
C TRP A 315 -3.44 -2.83 -14.23
N VAL A 316 -2.70 -2.68 -13.13
CA VAL A 316 -3.25 -2.52 -11.78
C VAL A 316 -2.68 -1.23 -11.21
N CYS A 317 -3.56 -0.36 -10.71
CA CYS A 317 -3.19 0.93 -10.14
C CYS A 317 -3.89 1.16 -8.79
N THR A 318 -3.37 2.12 -8.02
CA THR A 318 -4.04 2.70 -6.85
C THR A 318 -4.42 4.15 -7.14
N THR A 319 -5.27 4.73 -6.31
CA THR A 319 -5.65 6.14 -6.35
C THR A 319 -4.89 6.95 -5.31
N ALA A 320 -5.23 8.24 -5.22
CA ALA A 320 -4.63 9.16 -4.28
C ALA A 320 -4.93 8.81 -2.82
N LEU A 321 -3.89 8.84 -1.99
CA LEU A 321 -3.96 8.58 -0.55
C LEU A 321 -3.51 9.83 0.21
N LEU A 322 -4.22 10.18 1.29
CA LEU A 322 -3.97 11.40 2.06
C LEU A 322 -2.96 11.24 3.18
N VAL A 323 -1.86 10.61 2.87
CA VAL A 323 -0.72 10.53 3.77
C VAL A 323 0.45 11.16 3.04
N ASN A 324 0.90 12.32 3.53
CA ASN A 324 2.06 12.97 2.95
C ASN A 324 3.28 12.04 3.15
N HIS A 325 4.21 12.05 2.19
CA HIS A 325 5.38 11.17 2.19
C HIS A 325 5.04 9.67 2.22
N LEU A 326 3.84 9.28 1.80
CA LEU A 326 3.49 7.87 1.55
C LEU A 326 3.87 7.46 0.13
N VAL A 327 4.64 6.37 0.04
CA VAL A 327 4.96 5.70 -1.22
C VAL A 327 4.40 4.27 -1.23
N ILE A 328 3.49 3.98 -2.16
CA ILE A 328 3.05 2.61 -2.45
C ILE A 328 3.95 2.01 -3.53
N LEU A 329 4.57 0.87 -3.23
CA LEU A 329 5.42 0.13 -4.16
C LEU A 329 4.66 -1.07 -4.73
N THR A 330 4.48 -1.12 -6.04
CA THR A 330 3.83 -2.23 -6.75
C THR A 330 4.78 -2.86 -7.77
N SER A 331 4.50 -4.09 -8.18
CA SER A 331 5.22 -4.70 -9.30
C SER A 331 4.69 -4.19 -10.63
N THR A 332 5.57 -4.06 -11.62
CA THR A 332 5.12 -3.98 -13.01
C THR A 332 4.43 -5.28 -13.42
N ARG A 333 3.64 -5.24 -14.49
CA ARG A 333 2.87 -6.40 -15.00
C ARG A 333 3.72 -7.64 -15.21
N ASP A 334 4.90 -7.47 -15.81
CA ASP A 334 5.81 -8.58 -16.14
C ASP A 334 6.62 -9.05 -14.91
N GLY A 335 6.56 -8.31 -13.80
CA GLY A 335 7.19 -8.66 -12.53
C GLY A 335 8.65 -8.19 -12.37
N ASP A 336 9.30 -7.77 -13.45
CA ASP A 336 10.74 -7.43 -13.47
C ASP A 336 11.05 -6.02 -12.95
N GLY A 337 10.06 -5.12 -12.93
CA GLY A 337 10.19 -3.74 -12.46
C GLY A 337 9.40 -3.44 -11.19
N ILE A 338 9.51 -2.19 -10.73
CA ILE A 338 8.71 -1.61 -9.65
C ILE A 338 8.06 -0.31 -10.11
N GLU A 339 6.79 -0.10 -9.76
CA GLU A 339 6.17 1.22 -9.77
C GLU A 339 6.16 1.79 -8.36
N ALA A 340 6.55 3.05 -8.22
CA ALA A 340 6.48 3.82 -6.99
C ALA A 340 5.41 4.92 -7.12
N TRP A 341 4.40 4.86 -6.27
CA TRP A 341 3.26 5.76 -6.24
C TRP A 341 3.39 6.69 -5.05
N PHE A 342 3.86 7.92 -5.31
CA PHE A 342 4.12 8.94 -4.32
C PHE A 342 2.88 9.75 -4.03
N ASN A 343 2.66 10.11 -2.76
CA ASN A 343 1.65 11.07 -2.32
C ASN A 343 2.39 12.22 -1.62
N LEU A 344 2.44 13.39 -2.27
CA LEU A 344 3.29 14.50 -1.87
C LEU A 344 2.57 15.83 -2.02
N LEU A 345 3.10 16.87 -1.37
CA LEU A 345 2.73 18.24 -1.69
C LEU A 345 3.11 18.59 -3.15
N PRO A 346 2.33 19.45 -3.84
CA PRO A 346 2.59 19.81 -5.23
C PRO A 346 4.03 20.30 -5.52
N ASP A 347 4.59 21.11 -4.64
CA ASP A 347 5.94 21.67 -4.82
C ASP A 347 7.04 20.61 -4.65
N GLN A 348 6.88 19.69 -3.69
CA GLN A 348 7.79 18.54 -3.52
C GLN A 348 7.75 17.63 -4.75
N LEU A 349 6.55 17.35 -5.26
CA LEU A 349 6.38 16.51 -6.44
C LEU A 349 7.03 17.13 -7.67
N LYS A 350 6.85 18.43 -7.91
CA LYS A 350 7.47 19.12 -9.05
C LYS A 350 8.99 19.06 -9.00
N SER A 351 9.58 19.17 -7.80
CA SER A 351 11.02 19.01 -7.61
C SER A 351 11.47 17.59 -7.96
N LEU A 352 10.72 16.58 -7.50
CA LEU A 352 10.96 15.16 -7.77
C LEU A 352 10.89 14.85 -9.28
N GLU A 353 9.86 15.32 -9.97
CA GLU A 353 9.67 15.08 -11.41
C GLU A 353 10.86 15.55 -12.24
N ASN A 354 11.28 16.81 -12.04
CA ASN A 354 12.40 17.40 -12.78
C ASN A 354 13.68 16.56 -12.65
N GLN A 355 13.96 16.03 -11.46
CA GLN A 355 15.17 15.25 -11.23
C GLN A 355 15.03 13.81 -11.72
N PHE A 356 13.87 13.17 -11.53
CA PHE A 356 13.65 11.80 -11.96
C PHE A 356 13.71 11.69 -13.49
N GLU A 357 13.24 12.71 -14.21
CA GLU A 357 13.44 12.84 -15.66
C GLU A 357 14.93 12.91 -16.05
N LEU A 358 15.75 13.66 -15.31
CA LEU A 358 17.19 13.80 -15.60
C LEU A 358 17.95 12.47 -15.47
N ILE A 359 17.55 11.61 -14.53
CA ILE A 359 18.15 10.27 -14.34
C ILE A 359 17.39 9.17 -15.09
N GLY A 360 16.48 9.55 -15.98
CA GLY A 360 15.76 8.65 -16.88
C GLY A 360 14.70 7.78 -16.21
N ILE A 361 14.32 8.01 -14.96
CA ILE A 361 13.16 7.35 -14.35
C ILE A 361 11.91 7.93 -15.01
N THR A 362 11.19 7.08 -15.74
CA THR A 362 10.10 7.54 -16.60
C THR A 362 8.73 7.34 -15.95
N GLN A 363 7.77 8.10 -16.48
CA GLN A 363 6.35 7.92 -16.22
C GLN A 363 5.73 7.00 -17.27
N GLU A 364 6.47 6.48 -18.25
CA GLU A 364 5.89 5.82 -19.42
C GLU A 364 5.29 4.45 -19.10
N PHE A 365 4.09 4.23 -19.63
CA PHE A 365 3.45 2.92 -19.65
C PHE A 365 3.77 2.23 -20.98
N LYS A 366 4.64 1.22 -20.98
CA LYS A 366 4.92 0.43 -22.20
C LYS A 366 3.78 -0.56 -22.43
N ILE A 367 2.89 -0.24 -23.37
CA ILE A 367 1.91 -1.22 -23.86
C ILE A 367 2.65 -2.18 -24.79
N LEU A 368 2.91 -3.41 -24.33
CA LEU A 368 3.31 -4.50 -25.23
C LEU A 368 2.16 -4.72 -26.23
N SER A 369 2.44 -4.48 -27.50
CA SER A 369 1.47 -4.29 -28.59
C SER A 369 0.65 -5.52 -28.99
N SER A 370 0.69 -6.61 -28.22
CA SER A 370 0.08 -7.89 -28.57
C SER A 370 -1.20 -8.24 -27.81
N SER A 371 -1.74 -7.39 -26.93
CA SER A 371 -2.84 -7.81 -26.03
C SER A 371 -3.94 -6.77 -25.72
N ILE A 372 -4.19 -5.79 -26.61
CA ILE A 372 -5.37 -4.91 -26.51
C ILE A 372 -6.11 -4.87 -27.84
#